data_AF-C9SG34-F1
#
_entry.id   AF-C9SG34-F1
#
_cell.length_a   1.000
_cell.length_b   1.000
_cell.length_c   1.000
_cell.angle_alpha   90.00
_cell.angle_beta   90.00
_cell.angle_gamma   90.00
#
_symmetry.space_group_name_H-M   'P 1'
#
loop_
_entity.id
_entity.type
_entity.pdbx_description
1 polymer ?
#
loop_
_entity_poly.entity_id
_entity_poly.type
_entity_poly.pdbx_seq_one_letter_code
_entity_poly.pdbx_strand_id
1 'polypeptide(L)'
;MTQLEAAFREQLTERNNLLLVLWARLSSLCGTDWAHNNSLINGRALPSLESVATMLPGFTKNLLAAVKTMETMVGGFQSRIKNMERDLWKDYQALEGDLDTKTKKLDRLESIVRNGVASGTLNSSEHSRMVRMEEAYRQLKIENATLRTASNVRSRAAYSAAGEEGVGSPSPSIPTGPRDREKKSRKGRDSERSSTLTRTSSSRGGSSRGGGGVSLGAETNPYETALAERGHGGSGVAEDKTWMLRLRDLETKLKAEREGRNLDRTAARQRLGGLESENRDLRGEVMRMRRGRET
;
A
#
# COMPACT_ATOMS: atom_id res chain seq x y z
N MET A 1 66.26 -43.33 -27.40
CA MET A 1 65.71 -43.25 -26.03
C MET A 1 65.48 -41.79 -25.63
N THR A 2 66.46 -40.90 -25.81
CA THR A 2 66.40 -39.46 -25.46
C THR A 2 65.28 -38.66 -26.15
N GLN A 3 65.01 -38.88 -27.44
CA GLN A 3 63.94 -38.16 -28.16
C GLN A 3 62.53 -38.54 -27.68
N LEU A 4 62.31 -39.82 -27.39
CA LEU A 4 61.00 -40.30 -26.93
C LEU A 4 60.69 -39.82 -25.51
N GLU A 5 61.69 -39.82 -24.64
CA GLU A 5 61.58 -39.25 -23.30
C GLU A 5 61.31 -37.74 -23.33
N ALA A 6 61.97 -37.01 -24.24
CA ALA A 6 61.71 -35.58 -24.45
C ALA A 6 60.26 -35.33 -24.90
N ALA A 7 59.77 -36.11 -25.87
CA ALA A 7 58.38 -36.02 -26.34
C ALA A 7 57.37 -36.33 -25.23
N PHE A 8 57.60 -37.35 -24.39
CA PHE A 8 56.70 -37.64 -23.28
C PHE A 8 56.72 -36.55 -22.19
N ARG A 9 57.86 -35.91 -21.93
CA ARG A 9 57.93 -34.77 -21.01
C ARG A 9 57.18 -33.55 -21.55
N GLU A 10 57.27 -33.29 -22.84
CA GLU A 10 56.53 -32.22 -23.51
C GLU A 10 55.02 -32.47 -23.42
N GLN A 11 54.57 -33.68 -23.73
CA GLN A 11 53.16 -34.07 -23.58
C GLN A 11 52.64 -33.93 -22.15
N LEU A 12 53.42 -34.33 -21.14
CA LEU A 12 53.06 -34.15 -19.74
C LEU A 12 52.95 -32.67 -19.35
N THR A 13 53.83 -31.83 -19.90
CA THR A 13 53.84 -30.39 -19.67
C THR A 13 52.62 -29.73 -20.30
N GLU A 14 52.31 -30.07 -21.56
CA GLU A 14 51.11 -29.61 -22.26
C GLU A 14 49.83 -30.00 -21.50
N ARG A 15 49.73 -31.28 -21.08
CA ARG A 15 48.63 -31.76 -20.24
C ARG A 15 48.49 -30.93 -18.97
N ASN A 16 49.59 -30.68 -18.25
CA ASN A 16 49.54 -29.93 -17.00
C ASN A 16 49.13 -28.46 -17.23
N ASN A 17 49.55 -27.84 -18.34
CA ASN A 17 49.10 -26.51 -18.73
C ASN A 17 47.59 -26.48 -19.02
N LEU A 18 47.07 -27.45 -19.77
CA LEU A 18 45.63 -27.55 -20.04
C LEU A 18 44.82 -27.73 -18.74
N LEU A 19 45.32 -28.53 -17.82
CA LEU A 19 44.72 -28.74 -16.50
C LEU A 19 44.63 -27.43 -15.69
N LEU A 20 45.68 -26.59 -15.71
CA LEU A 20 45.65 -25.27 -15.07
C LEU A 20 44.66 -24.31 -15.75
N VAL A 21 44.56 -24.34 -17.08
CA VAL A 21 43.57 -23.54 -17.82
C VAL A 21 42.15 -23.98 -17.45
N LEU A 22 41.89 -25.28 -17.36
CA LEU A 22 40.61 -25.82 -16.91
C LEU A 22 40.28 -25.37 -15.50
N TRP A 23 41.25 -25.47 -14.58
CA TRP A 23 41.08 -24.98 -13.21
C TRP A 23 40.68 -23.50 -13.20
N ALA A 24 41.41 -22.62 -13.89
CA ALA A 24 41.13 -21.19 -13.91
C ALA A 24 39.72 -20.88 -14.46
N ARG A 25 39.29 -21.57 -15.52
CA ARG A 25 37.95 -21.40 -16.09
C ARG A 25 36.86 -21.90 -15.14
N LEU A 26 37.03 -23.09 -14.58
CA LEU A 26 36.04 -23.70 -13.68
C LEU A 26 35.93 -22.93 -12.36
N SER A 27 37.05 -22.51 -11.78
CA SER A 27 37.04 -21.69 -10.56
C SER A 27 36.36 -20.34 -10.80
N SER A 28 36.56 -19.74 -11.97
CA SER A 28 35.85 -18.51 -12.35
C SER A 28 34.34 -18.73 -12.48
N LEU A 29 33.90 -19.85 -13.03
CA LEU A 29 32.47 -20.17 -13.18
C LEU A 29 31.79 -20.47 -11.84
N CYS A 30 32.53 -21.04 -10.88
CA CYS A 30 32.03 -21.30 -9.53
C CYS A 30 31.99 -20.04 -8.64
N GLY A 31 32.69 -18.97 -9.04
CA GLY A 31 32.77 -17.71 -8.29
C GLY A 31 33.94 -17.64 -7.31
N THR A 32 34.24 -16.42 -6.87
CA THR A 32 35.43 -16.07 -6.07
C THR A 32 35.45 -16.78 -4.71
N ASP A 33 34.31 -16.86 -4.02
CA ASP A 33 34.23 -17.47 -2.70
C ASP A 33 34.47 -18.98 -2.76
N TRP A 34 33.88 -19.64 -3.76
CA TRP A 34 34.12 -21.07 -3.98
C TRP A 34 35.58 -21.34 -4.33
N ALA A 35 36.14 -20.53 -5.23
CA ALA A 35 37.54 -20.65 -5.66
C ALA A 35 38.50 -20.46 -4.48
N HIS A 36 38.24 -19.49 -3.60
CA HIS A 36 39.06 -19.27 -2.41
C HIS A 36 39.05 -20.49 -1.48
N ASN A 37 37.86 -21.02 -1.18
CA ASN A 37 37.70 -22.17 -0.27
C ASN A 37 38.26 -23.49 -0.82
N ASN A 38 38.36 -23.62 -2.15
CA ASN A 38 38.88 -24.82 -2.82
C ASN A 38 40.25 -24.58 -3.49
N SER A 39 40.91 -23.47 -3.18
CA SER A 39 42.17 -23.05 -3.83
C SER A 39 43.35 -23.94 -3.51
N LEU A 40 43.34 -24.64 -2.37
CA LEU A 40 44.46 -25.45 -1.92
C LEU A 40 44.32 -26.92 -2.35
N ILE A 41 45.34 -27.45 -3.01
CA ILE A 41 45.50 -28.87 -3.28
C ILE A 41 45.93 -29.55 -1.98
N ASN A 42 45.15 -30.54 -1.53
CA ASN A 42 45.35 -31.26 -0.26
C ASN A 42 45.54 -30.34 0.97
N GLY A 43 45.06 -29.09 0.90
CA GLY A 43 45.19 -28.09 1.96
C GLY A 43 46.57 -27.44 2.10
N ARG A 44 47.47 -27.59 1.12
CA ARG A 44 48.89 -27.19 1.29
C ARG A 44 49.48 -26.38 0.15
N ALA A 45 49.03 -26.58 -1.09
CA ALA A 45 49.66 -25.96 -2.26
C ALA A 45 48.65 -25.31 -3.18
N LEU A 46 49.03 -24.19 -3.78
CA LEU A 46 48.24 -23.56 -4.83
C LEU A 46 48.48 -24.24 -6.19
N PRO A 47 47.45 -24.28 -7.06
CA PRO A 47 47.55 -24.69 -8.44
C PRO A 47 48.70 -24.03 -9.18
N SER A 48 49.63 -24.86 -9.63
CA SER A 48 50.86 -24.51 -10.35
C SER A 48 51.35 -25.73 -11.12
N LEU A 49 52.23 -25.56 -12.10
CA LEU A 49 52.73 -26.65 -12.94
C LEU A 49 53.36 -27.78 -12.11
N GLU A 50 54.15 -27.40 -11.09
CA GLU A 50 54.81 -28.33 -10.17
C GLU A 50 53.80 -29.09 -9.29
N SER A 51 52.82 -28.39 -8.72
CA SER A 51 51.79 -29.02 -7.90
C SER A 51 50.90 -29.98 -8.70
N VAL A 52 50.62 -29.70 -9.98
CA VAL A 52 49.86 -30.61 -10.85
C VAL A 52 50.69 -31.84 -11.19
N ALA A 53 51.99 -31.68 -11.42
CA ALA A 53 52.89 -32.80 -11.71
C ALA A 53 53.04 -33.75 -10.51
N THR A 54 53.10 -33.21 -9.29
CA THR A 54 53.42 -33.98 -8.07
C THR A 54 52.17 -34.39 -7.26
N MET A 55 51.07 -33.65 -7.37
CA MET A 55 49.84 -33.85 -6.58
C MET A 55 48.59 -33.95 -7.47
N LEU A 56 48.72 -34.56 -8.64
CA LEU A 56 47.63 -34.74 -9.60
C LEU A 56 46.32 -35.29 -8.99
N PRO A 57 46.32 -36.31 -8.10
CA PRO A 57 45.07 -36.81 -7.53
C PRO A 57 44.30 -35.75 -6.74
N GLY A 58 45.00 -34.93 -5.96
CA GLY A 58 44.40 -33.83 -5.19
C GLY A 58 43.88 -32.72 -6.11
N PHE A 59 44.64 -32.40 -7.16
CA PHE A 59 44.22 -31.42 -8.16
C PHE A 59 42.96 -31.87 -8.91
N THR A 60 42.90 -33.13 -9.35
CA THR A 60 41.71 -33.70 -10.01
C THR A 60 40.49 -33.69 -9.10
N LYS A 61 40.66 -33.92 -7.79
CA LYS A 61 39.56 -33.79 -6.81
C LYS A 61 38.97 -32.37 -6.79
N ASN A 62 39.82 -31.34 -6.84
CA ASN A 62 39.36 -29.95 -6.89
C ASN A 62 38.64 -29.64 -8.22
N LEU A 63 39.13 -30.16 -9.35
CA LEU A 63 38.44 -30.02 -10.64
C LEU A 63 37.05 -30.68 -10.62
N LEU A 64 36.93 -31.91 -10.11
CA LEU A 64 35.65 -32.61 -10.01
C LEU A 64 34.69 -31.90 -9.04
N ALA A 65 35.20 -31.31 -7.97
CA ALA A 65 34.40 -30.48 -7.07
C ALA A 65 33.84 -29.24 -7.78
N ALA A 66 34.62 -28.61 -8.66
CA ALA A 66 34.15 -27.49 -9.49
C ALA A 66 33.04 -27.94 -10.45
N VAL A 67 33.25 -29.05 -11.16
CA VAL A 67 32.24 -29.62 -12.06
C VAL A 67 30.94 -29.93 -11.31
N LYS A 68 31.01 -30.59 -10.15
CA LYS A 68 29.84 -30.90 -9.33
C LYS A 68 29.09 -29.65 -8.85
N THR A 69 29.83 -28.58 -8.55
CA THR A 69 29.23 -27.29 -8.19
C THR A 69 28.48 -26.70 -9.39
N MET A 70 29.07 -26.75 -10.59
CA MET A 70 28.40 -26.33 -11.82
C MET A 70 27.16 -27.17 -12.14
N GLU A 71 27.22 -28.49 -12.02
CA GLU A 71 26.07 -29.37 -12.22
C GLU A 71 24.92 -29.01 -11.28
N THR A 72 25.23 -28.72 -10.02
CA THR A 72 24.22 -28.30 -9.02
C THR A 72 23.61 -26.95 -9.40
N MET A 73 24.41 -25.98 -9.86
CA MET A 73 23.91 -24.68 -10.30
C MET A 73 22.99 -24.81 -11.52
N VAL A 74 23.43 -25.56 -12.54
CA VAL A 74 22.66 -25.78 -13.77
C VAL A 74 21.37 -26.55 -13.48
N GLY A 75 21.43 -27.58 -12.63
CA GLY A 75 20.24 -28.32 -12.19
C GLY A 75 19.21 -27.43 -11.49
N GLY A 76 19.66 -26.39 -10.78
CA GLY A 76 18.79 -25.41 -10.12
C GLY A 76 18.09 -24.43 -11.08
N PHE A 77 18.57 -24.25 -12.31
CA PHE A 77 18.01 -23.25 -13.23
C PHE A 77 16.57 -23.54 -13.61
N GLN A 78 16.20 -24.80 -13.85
CA GLN A 78 14.83 -25.14 -14.23
C GLN A 78 13.81 -24.71 -13.17
N SER A 79 14.13 -24.91 -11.89
CA SER A 79 13.26 -24.50 -10.77
C SER A 79 13.17 -22.97 -10.67
N ARG A 80 14.31 -22.27 -10.77
CA ARG A 80 14.37 -20.80 -10.72
C ARG A 80 13.58 -20.17 -11.87
N ILE A 81 13.72 -20.69 -13.08
CA ILE A 81 12.97 -20.23 -14.27
C ILE A 81 11.48 -20.40 -14.04
N LYS A 82 11.02 -21.60 -13.65
CA LYS A 82 9.59 -21.85 -13.37
C LYS A 82 9.01 -20.96 -12.27
N ASN A 83 9.80 -20.67 -11.23
CA ASN A 83 9.38 -19.77 -10.17
C ASN A 83 9.28 -18.32 -10.67
N MET A 84 10.28 -17.85 -11.41
CA MET A 84 10.28 -16.53 -12.01
C MET A 84 9.12 -16.33 -13.00
N GLU A 85 8.84 -17.32 -13.84
CA GLU A 85 7.67 -17.32 -14.74
C GLU A 85 6.36 -17.21 -13.96
N ARG A 86 6.22 -17.98 -12.88
CA ARG A 86 5.03 -17.96 -12.03
C ARG A 86 4.84 -16.60 -11.34
N ASP A 87 5.92 -16.03 -10.83
CA ASP A 87 5.87 -14.75 -10.11
C ASP A 87 5.60 -13.60 -11.08
N LEU A 88 6.25 -13.60 -12.25
CA LEU A 88 5.99 -12.61 -13.30
C LEU A 88 4.55 -12.69 -13.82
N TRP A 89 3.99 -13.88 -13.93
CA TRP A 89 2.59 -14.07 -14.32
C TRP A 89 1.63 -13.50 -13.27
N LYS A 90 1.90 -13.72 -11.98
CA LYS A 90 1.10 -13.11 -10.89
C LYS A 90 1.20 -11.59 -10.90
N ASP A 91 2.39 -11.04 -11.07
CA ASP A 91 2.62 -9.59 -11.11
C ASP A 91 1.91 -8.97 -12.31
N TYR A 92 1.96 -9.63 -13.47
CA TYR A 92 1.22 -9.23 -14.66
C TYR A 92 -0.29 -9.21 -14.40
N GLN A 93 -0.85 -10.27 -13.84
CA GLN A 93 -2.28 -10.32 -13.51
C GLN A 93 -2.70 -9.27 -12.48
N ALA A 94 -1.87 -9.01 -11.49
CA ALA A 94 -2.12 -7.97 -10.50
C ALA A 94 -2.15 -6.58 -11.16
N LEU A 95 -1.20 -6.31 -12.07
CA LEU A 95 -1.14 -5.06 -12.81
C LEU A 95 -2.35 -4.90 -13.75
N GLU A 96 -2.74 -5.96 -14.45
CA GLU A 96 -3.92 -5.99 -15.31
C GLU A 96 -5.21 -5.72 -14.51
N GLY A 97 -5.36 -6.35 -13.34
CA GLY A 97 -6.50 -6.11 -12.46
C GLY A 97 -6.56 -4.69 -11.86
N ASP A 98 -5.41 -4.11 -11.50
CA ASP A 98 -5.35 -2.71 -11.05
C ASP A 98 -5.71 -1.74 -12.18
N LEU A 99 -5.23 -2.02 -13.40
CA LEU A 99 -5.55 -1.23 -14.58
C LEU A 99 -7.04 -1.30 -14.91
N ASP A 100 -7.65 -2.49 -14.95
CA ASP A 100 -9.09 -2.65 -15.14
C ASP A 100 -9.91 -1.90 -14.07
N THR A 101 -9.46 -1.95 -12.81
CA THR A 101 -10.10 -1.21 -11.72
C THR A 101 -10.01 0.31 -11.92
N LYS A 102 -8.85 0.82 -12.35
CA LYS A 102 -8.64 2.24 -12.62
C LYS A 102 -9.44 2.70 -13.84
N THR A 103 -9.48 1.90 -14.91
CA THR A 103 -10.28 2.16 -16.10
C THR A 103 -11.76 2.26 -15.76
N LYS A 104 -12.33 1.30 -15.01
CA LYS A 104 -13.74 1.35 -14.57
C LYS A 104 -14.06 2.58 -13.71
N LYS A 105 -13.12 3.00 -12.84
CA LYS A 105 -13.28 4.22 -12.05
C LYS A 105 -13.28 5.46 -12.94
N LEU A 106 -12.38 5.50 -13.92
CA LEU A 106 -12.30 6.58 -14.89
C LEU A 106 -13.57 6.65 -15.73
N ASP A 107 -14.07 5.53 -16.27
CA ASP A 107 -15.33 5.47 -17.02
C ASP A 107 -16.52 5.95 -16.20
N ARG A 108 -16.58 5.58 -14.91
CA ARG A 108 -17.63 6.06 -14.00
C ARG A 108 -17.55 7.56 -13.77
N LEU A 109 -16.34 8.09 -13.57
CA LEU A 109 -16.14 9.53 -13.42
C LEU A 109 -16.49 10.29 -14.71
N GLU A 110 -16.07 9.78 -15.86
CA GLU A 110 -16.44 10.33 -17.16
C GLU A 110 -17.95 10.32 -17.36
N SER A 111 -18.64 9.23 -17.00
CA SER A 111 -20.10 9.15 -17.08
C SER A 111 -20.77 10.19 -16.17
N ILE A 112 -20.33 10.35 -14.93
CA ILE A 112 -20.85 11.37 -14.00
C ILE A 112 -20.62 12.77 -14.57
N VAL A 113 -19.43 13.04 -15.10
CA VAL A 113 -19.09 14.35 -15.68
C VAL A 113 -19.92 14.62 -16.93
N ARG A 114 -20.00 13.69 -17.87
CA ARG A 114 -20.81 13.83 -19.09
C ARG A 114 -22.29 14.03 -18.76
N ASN A 115 -22.84 13.24 -17.83
CA ASN A 115 -24.23 13.37 -17.41
C ASN A 115 -24.47 14.68 -16.65
N GLY A 116 -23.52 15.12 -15.82
CA GLY A 116 -23.62 16.39 -15.10
C GLY A 116 -23.54 17.61 -16.02
N VAL A 117 -22.74 17.52 -17.09
CA VAL A 117 -22.66 18.56 -18.14
C VAL A 117 -23.94 18.56 -18.97
N ALA A 118 -24.39 17.39 -19.45
CA ALA A 118 -25.60 17.25 -20.27
C ALA A 118 -26.88 17.66 -19.51
N SER A 119 -26.99 17.31 -18.23
CA SER A 119 -28.10 17.71 -17.36
C SER A 119 -27.99 19.15 -16.86
N GLY A 120 -26.89 19.85 -17.19
CA GLY A 120 -26.56 21.17 -16.66
C GLY A 120 -26.29 21.20 -15.15
N THR A 121 -26.37 20.07 -14.43
CA THR A 121 -26.33 19.97 -12.97
C THR A 121 -24.98 20.29 -12.36
N LEU A 122 -23.89 20.03 -13.09
CA LEU A 122 -22.52 20.37 -12.65
C LEU A 122 -22.35 21.86 -12.41
N ASN A 123 -23.03 22.68 -13.22
CA ASN A 123 -23.05 24.14 -13.07
C ASN A 123 -24.36 24.61 -12.40
N SER A 124 -25.45 23.83 -12.44
CA SER A 124 -26.80 24.23 -12.01
C SER A 124 -26.88 24.63 -10.54
N SER A 125 -26.13 24.00 -9.64
CA SER A 125 -26.10 24.41 -8.23
C SER A 125 -25.56 25.83 -8.08
N GLU A 126 -24.40 26.10 -8.70
CA GLU A 126 -23.76 27.42 -8.71
C GLU A 126 -24.59 28.43 -9.52
N HIS A 127 -25.18 28.01 -10.64
CA HIS A 127 -26.02 28.83 -11.51
C HIS A 127 -27.34 29.20 -10.83
N SER A 128 -27.99 28.26 -10.15
CA SER A 128 -29.23 28.50 -9.38
C SER A 128 -28.99 29.39 -8.16
N ARG A 129 -27.78 29.31 -7.56
CA ARG A 129 -27.37 30.22 -6.50
C ARG A 129 -27.06 31.61 -7.05
N MET A 130 -26.41 31.69 -8.21
CA MET A 130 -26.11 32.91 -8.93
C MET A 130 -27.39 33.64 -9.35
N VAL A 131 -28.35 32.95 -9.96
CA VAL A 131 -29.65 33.50 -10.36
C VAL A 131 -30.41 34.07 -9.14
N ARG A 132 -30.45 33.34 -8.02
CA ARG A 132 -31.08 33.86 -6.78
C ARG A 132 -30.37 35.09 -6.24
N MET A 133 -29.04 35.14 -6.34
CA MET A 133 -28.26 36.30 -5.91
C MET A 133 -28.44 37.50 -6.82
N GLU A 134 -28.54 37.29 -8.14
CA GLU A 134 -28.86 38.32 -9.13
C GLU A 134 -30.25 38.92 -8.92
N GLU A 135 -31.24 38.09 -8.60
CA GLU A 135 -32.61 38.53 -8.30
C GLU A 135 -32.65 39.38 -7.02
N ALA A 136 -32.00 38.90 -5.95
CA ALA A 136 -31.87 39.67 -4.70
C ALA A 136 -31.14 41.00 -4.92
N TYR A 137 -30.11 41.02 -5.77
CA TYR A 137 -29.39 42.24 -6.12
C TYR A 137 -30.25 43.22 -6.93
N ARG A 138 -31.05 42.73 -7.89
CA ARG A 138 -32.04 43.54 -8.60
C ARG A 138 -33.05 44.15 -7.65
N GLN A 139 -33.61 43.34 -6.75
CA GLN A 139 -34.58 43.78 -5.76
C GLN A 139 -34.02 44.89 -4.86
N LEU A 140 -32.81 44.68 -4.33
CA LEU A 140 -32.13 45.68 -3.50
C LEU A 140 -31.85 46.98 -4.28
N LYS A 141 -31.53 46.88 -5.57
CA LYS A 141 -31.30 48.06 -6.43
C LYS A 141 -32.59 48.85 -6.64
N ILE A 142 -33.73 48.18 -6.81
CA ILE A 142 -35.06 48.81 -6.90
C ILE A 142 -35.42 49.49 -5.57
N GLU A 143 -35.21 48.81 -4.45
CA GLU A 143 -35.46 49.37 -3.12
C GLU A 143 -34.58 50.60 -2.87
N ASN A 144 -33.29 50.54 -3.22
CA ASN A 144 -32.39 51.68 -3.05
C ASN A 144 -32.80 52.88 -3.93
N ALA A 145 -33.21 52.65 -5.17
CA ALA A 145 -33.73 53.69 -6.06
C ALA A 145 -35.01 54.32 -5.50
N THR A 146 -35.92 53.49 -5.00
CA THR A 146 -37.17 53.93 -4.36
C THR A 146 -36.89 54.73 -3.09
N LEU A 147 -36.00 54.26 -2.21
CA LEU A 147 -35.60 54.95 -0.99
C LEU A 147 -34.92 56.28 -1.27
N ARG A 148 -34.04 56.34 -2.28
CA ARG A 148 -33.40 57.58 -2.73
C ARG A 148 -34.43 58.57 -3.26
N THR A 149 -35.41 58.10 -4.02
CA THR A 149 -36.49 58.94 -4.56
C THR A 149 -37.38 59.47 -3.42
N ALA A 150 -37.78 58.62 -2.48
CA ALA A 150 -38.55 59.01 -1.30
C ALA A 150 -37.77 59.98 -0.40
N SER A 151 -36.47 59.77 -0.23
CA SER A 151 -35.57 60.70 0.48
C SER A 151 -35.50 62.05 -0.23
N ASN A 152 -35.33 62.07 -1.56
CA ASN A 152 -35.27 63.30 -2.36
C ASN A 152 -36.58 64.09 -2.29
N VAL A 153 -37.74 63.40 -2.39
CA VAL A 153 -39.07 64.03 -2.22
C VAL A 153 -39.23 64.60 -0.82
N ARG A 154 -38.85 63.86 0.24
CA ARG A 154 -38.86 64.37 1.62
C ARG A 154 -37.94 65.57 1.80
N SER A 155 -36.73 65.53 1.25
CA SER A 155 -35.82 66.70 1.31
C SER A 155 -36.40 67.89 0.55
N ARG A 156 -36.96 67.70 -0.64
CA ARG A 156 -37.61 68.78 -1.39
C ARG A 156 -38.83 69.32 -0.68
N ALA A 157 -39.66 68.48 -0.08
CA ALA A 157 -40.80 68.90 0.73
C ALA A 157 -40.36 69.66 1.99
N ALA A 158 -39.27 69.23 2.65
CA ALA A 158 -38.67 69.96 3.78
C ALA A 158 -38.10 71.32 3.36
N TYR A 159 -37.47 71.41 2.19
CA TYR A 159 -37.00 72.69 1.62
C TYR A 159 -38.15 73.60 1.15
N SER A 160 -39.26 73.04 0.64
CA SER A 160 -40.45 73.81 0.26
C SER A 160 -41.30 74.24 1.46
N ALA A 161 -41.23 73.53 2.59
CA ALA A 161 -41.85 73.92 3.86
C ALA A 161 -41.00 74.94 4.65
N ALA A 162 -39.71 75.08 4.34
CA ALA A 162 -38.78 76.01 4.97
C ALA A 162 -38.72 77.40 4.29
N GLY A 163 -39.86 77.87 3.77
CA GLY A 163 -40.01 79.16 3.11
C GLY A 163 -40.64 80.23 3.99
N GLU A 164 -40.06 80.54 5.15
CA GLU A 164 -40.11 81.86 5.80
C GLU A 164 -38.92 81.98 6.81
N GLU A 165 -37.99 82.90 6.49
CA GLU A 165 -36.85 83.45 7.27
C GLU A 165 -35.80 82.55 7.96
N GLY A 166 -34.64 82.39 7.29
CA GLY A 166 -33.39 83.10 7.66
C GLY A 166 -32.50 82.62 8.84
N VAL A 167 -31.29 82.14 8.46
CA VAL A 167 -29.98 82.18 9.17
C VAL A 167 -29.57 80.94 10.01
N GLY A 168 -28.59 80.18 9.50
CA GLY A 168 -27.71 79.33 10.32
C GLY A 168 -27.25 78.01 9.66
N SER A 169 -26.08 78.04 9.04
CA SER A 169 -25.54 77.05 8.09
C SER A 169 -25.44 75.56 8.51
N PRO A 170 -25.43 74.67 7.50
CA PRO A 170 -25.40 73.21 7.63
C PRO A 170 -23.97 72.67 7.62
N SER A 171 -23.69 71.56 8.33
CA SER A 171 -22.73 70.56 7.85
C SER A 171 -22.75 69.23 8.62
N PRO A 172 -22.36 68.13 7.95
CA PRO A 172 -22.67 66.75 8.27
C PRO A 172 -21.62 66.13 9.20
N SER A 173 -22.00 65.10 9.96
CA SER A 173 -21.05 64.30 10.75
C SER A 173 -21.21 62.81 10.45
N ILE A 174 -20.43 62.35 9.48
CA ILE A 174 -19.86 61.00 9.41
C ILE A 174 -18.39 61.30 9.09
N PRO A 175 -17.34 60.88 9.84
CA PRO A 175 -17.03 59.46 10.05
C PRO A 175 -16.08 59.04 11.23
N THR A 176 -16.00 57.70 11.44
CA THR A 176 -14.80 56.89 11.80
C THR A 176 -14.54 56.42 13.26
N GLY A 177 -14.76 55.11 13.50
CA GLY A 177 -13.88 54.21 14.28
C GLY A 177 -14.26 53.96 15.76
N PRO A 178 -14.08 52.73 16.28
CA PRO A 178 -12.72 52.18 16.43
C PRO A 178 -12.37 51.01 15.50
N ARG A 179 -11.08 51.00 15.17
CA ARG A 179 -10.34 50.04 14.34
C ARG A 179 -10.25 48.66 14.98
N ASP A 180 -10.14 47.67 14.11
CA ASP A 180 -9.48 46.39 14.36
C ASP A 180 -8.15 46.54 15.11
N ARG A 181 -7.90 45.59 16.03
CA ARG A 181 -6.53 45.10 16.22
C ARG A 181 -6.52 43.59 16.39
N GLU A 182 -6.09 42.95 15.31
CA GLU A 182 -5.71 41.54 15.24
C GLU A 182 -4.63 41.18 16.29
N LYS A 183 -4.73 39.96 16.84
CA LYS A 183 -3.76 38.84 16.70
C LYS A 183 -3.75 37.97 17.96
N LYS A 184 -4.32 36.76 17.85
CA LYS A 184 -3.49 35.54 17.85
C LYS A 184 -4.29 34.31 17.42
N SER A 185 -3.77 33.69 16.36
CA SER A 185 -3.85 32.28 16.05
C SER A 185 -3.94 31.37 17.30
N ARG A 186 -4.83 30.39 17.28
CA ARG A 186 -4.50 28.94 17.26
C ARG A 186 -5.73 28.09 17.64
N LYS A 187 -6.13 27.25 16.67
CA LYS A 187 -6.25 25.79 16.80
C LYS A 187 -7.37 25.20 17.68
N GLY A 188 -8.24 24.44 16.99
CA GLY A 188 -8.99 23.30 17.54
C GLY A 188 -10.20 23.70 18.39
N ARG A 189 -11.21 22.88 18.62
CA ARG A 189 -11.64 21.57 18.12
C ARG A 189 -12.97 21.34 18.87
N ASP A 190 -13.90 20.65 18.25
CA ASP A 190 -14.96 19.84 18.89
C ASP A 190 -16.07 20.55 19.68
N SER A 191 -17.19 20.79 18.97
CA SER A 191 -18.54 20.75 19.55
C SER A 191 -19.19 19.44 19.10
N GLU A 192 -18.93 18.35 19.84
CA GLU A 192 -19.80 17.16 19.79
C GLU A 192 -20.55 17.03 21.11
N ARG A 193 -21.86 16.91 20.92
CA ARG A 193 -22.88 16.62 21.91
C ARG A 193 -22.60 15.26 22.53
N SER A 194 -22.33 15.22 23.84
CA SER A 194 -22.36 13.96 24.59
C SER A 194 -23.74 13.77 25.20
N SER A 195 -24.51 12.87 24.61
CA SER A 195 -25.72 12.30 25.19
C SER A 195 -25.34 11.21 26.19
N THR A 196 -25.77 11.41 27.43
CA THR A 196 -25.84 10.43 28.52
C THR A 196 -26.55 9.16 28.06
N LEU A 197 -25.89 8.00 28.14
CA LEU A 197 -26.55 6.70 28.23
C LEU A 197 -25.71 5.74 29.07
N THR A 198 -26.24 5.45 30.23
CA THR A 198 -25.85 4.39 31.17
C THR A 198 -25.88 3.02 30.49
N ARG A 199 -24.88 2.17 30.74
CA ARG A 199 -25.12 0.72 30.84
C ARG A 199 -24.03 0.01 31.63
N THR A 200 -24.55 -0.79 32.55
CA THR A 200 -23.93 -1.70 33.52
C THR A 200 -23.03 -2.74 32.88
N SER A 201 -21.87 -3.01 33.48
CA SER A 201 -21.17 -4.29 33.30
C SER A 201 -20.78 -4.88 34.65
N SER A 202 -21.32 -6.07 34.88
CA SER A 202 -20.94 -7.02 35.91
C SER A 202 -19.63 -7.71 35.52
N SER A 203 -18.80 -7.92 36.53
CA SER A 203 -17.52 -8.62 36.55
C SER A 203 -17.61 -10.14 36.34
N ARG A 204 -16.60 -10.72 35.67
CA ARG A 204 -15.87 -11.99 35.93
C ARG A 204 -15.15 -12.39 34.63
N GLY A 205 -13.82 -12.44 34.54
CA GLY A 205 -12.90 -13.45 35.11
C GLY A 205 -12.83 -14.65 34.15
N GLY A 206 -11.74 -15.22 33.67
CA GLY A 206 -10.29 -15.15 33.89
C GLY A 206 -9.71 -16.48 33.33
N SER A 207 -8.45 -16.49 32.89
CA SER A 207 -7.61 -17.69 32.59
C SER A 207 -8.01 -18.55 31.36
N SER A 208 -7.16 -19.28 30.62
CA SER A 208 -5.70 -19.46 30.54
C SER A 208 -5.39 -20.43 29.38
N ARG A 209 -4.19 -20.31 28.77
CA ARG A 209 -3.26 -21.37 28.31
C ARG A 209 -3.66 -22.48 27.30
N GLY A 210 -2.70 -22.70 26.38
CA GLY A 210 -2.38 -24.00 25.72
C GLY A 210 -3.08 -24.20 24.37
N GLY A 211 -2.45 -24.61 23.27
CA GLY A 211 -1.13 -25.21 23.05
C GLY A 211 -1.29 -26.43 22.12
N GLY A 212 -0.75 -26.34 20.90
CA GLY A 212 -0.21 -27.47 20.11
C GLY A 212 -1.15 -28.43 19.37
N GLY A 213 -0.72 -28.86 18.17
CA GLY A 213 -0.99 -30.22 17.66
C GLY A 213 -1.81 -30.36 16.36
N VAL A 214 -1.32 -29.92 15.20
CA VAL A 214 -0.90 -30.74 14.02
C VAL A 214 -1.58 -32.09 13.74
N SER A 215 -2.11 -32.23 12.50
CA SER A 215 -2.23 -33.42 11.61
C SER A 215 -3.57 -33.38 10.85
N LEU A 216 -3.76 -33.68 9.56
CA LEU A 216 -3.02 -34.24 8.41
C LEU A 216 -3.70 -33.58 7.17
N GLY A 217 -3.05 -33.34 6.03
CA GLY A 217 -2.72 -34.37 5.04
C GLY A 217 -3.30 -33.98 3.67
N ALA A 218 -2.49 -34.21 2.63
CA ALA A 218 -2.87 -34.41 1.23
C ALA A 218 -3.81 -33.39 0.56
N GLU A 219 -3.23 -32.33 -0.04
CA GLU A 219 -3.88 -31.61 -1.13
C GLU A 219 -3.64 -32.35 -2.45
N THR A 220 -4.52 -33.30 -2.77
CA THR A 220 -4.79 -33.72 -4.14
C THR A 220 -5.76 -32.73 -4.77
N ASN A 221 -5.31 -32.04 -5.81
CA ASN A 221 -6.09 -31.12 -6.64
C ASN A 221 -7.38 -31.77 -7.18
N PRO A 222 -8.59 -31.23 -6.93
CA PRO A 222 -9.86 -31.85 -7.33
C PRO A 222 -10.41 -31.35 -8.69
N TYR A 223 -9.58 -30.92 -9.65
CA TYR A 223 -10.09 -30.36 -10.92
C TYR A 223 -10.12 -31.35 -12.11
N GLU A 224 -9.86 -32.64 -11.93
CA GLU A 224 -9.71 -33.57 -13.06
C GLU A 224 -10.63 -34.80 -12.99
N THR A 225 -11.93 -34.60 -12.69
CA THR A 225 -12.91 -35.71 -12.80
C THR A 225 -14.32 -35.25 -13.15
N ALA A 226 -14.47 -34.34 -14.12
CA ALA A 226 -15.79 -33.89 -14.61
C ALA A 226 -15.96 -34.02 -16.13
N LEU A 227 -15.42 -35.09 -16.73
CA LEU A 227 -15.64 -35.43 -18.15
C LEU A 227 -15.90 -36.93 -18.31
N ALA A 228 -16.88 -37.47 -17.59
CA ALA A 228 -17.51 -38.74 -17.92
C ALA A 228 -18.88 -38.84 -17.23
N GLU A 229 -19.93 -38.40 -17.93
CA GLU A 229 -21.17 -39.16 -18.12
C GLU A 229 -22.25 -38.24 -18.69
N ARG A 230 -22.48 -38.39 -19.98
CA ARG A 230 -23.66 -37.87 -20.66
C ARG A 230 -24.72 -38.96 -20.62
N GLY A 231 -25.81 -38.70 -19.91
CA GLY A 231 -27.12 -39.29 -20.21
C GLY A 231 -27.91 -39.75 -19.00
N HIS A 232 -28.88 -38.94 -18.55
CA HIS A 232 -30.30 -39.32 -18.44
C HIS A 232 -31.10 -38.17 -17.82
N GLY A 233 -32.33 -37.98 -18.29
CA GLY A 233 -33.20 -36.85 -17.94
C GLY A 233 -33.48 -36.74 -16.44
N GLY A 234 -33.17 -35.57 -15.89
CA GLY A 234 -33.45 -35.21 -14.49
C GLY A 234 -32.73 -33.93 -14.02
N SER A 235 -32.44 -32.98 -14.93
CA SER A 235 -31.40 -31.95 -14.73
C SER A 235 -31.80 -30.71 -13.91
N GLY A 236 -33.05 -30.54 -13.50
CA GLY A 236 -33.47 -29.32 -12.80
C GLY A 236 -33.15 -29.30 -11.30
N VAL A 237 -33.46 -30.40 -10.60
CA VAL A 237 -33.43 -30.45 -9.12
C VAL A 237 -32.02 -30.73 -8.57
N ALA A 238 -31.19 -31.44 -9.34
CA ALA A 238 -29.80 -31.73 -8.96
C ALA A 238 -28.90 -30.49 -9.10
N GLU A 239 -29.08 -29.71 -10.17
CA GLU A 239 -28.41 -28.42 -10.33
C GLU A 239 -28.83 -27.43 -9.23
N ASP A 240 -30.12 -27.37 -8.88
CA ASP A 240 -30.60 -26.47 -7.83
C ASP A 240 -30.00 -26.80 -6.45
N LYS A 241 -29.83 -28.10 -6.14
CA LYS A 241 -29.15 -28.55 -4.91
C LYS A 241 -27.66 -28.19 -4.89
N THR A 242 -26.95 -28.25 -6.01
CA THR A 242 -25.54 -27.86 -6.06
C THR A 242 -25.38 -26.34 -5.93
N TRP A 243 -26.28 -25.55 -6.51
CA TRP A 243 -26.32 -24.09 -6.33
C TRP A 243 -26.64 -23.70 -4.89
N MET A 244 -27.61 -24.37 -4.24
CA MET A 244 -27.93 -24.12 -2.83
C MET A 244 -26.75 -24.43 -1.89
N LEU A 245 -26.05 -25.54 -2.08
CA LEU A 245 -24.87 -25.88 -1.28
C LEU A 245 -23.75 -24.87 -1.50
N ARG A 246 -23.50 -24.47 -2.75
CA ARG A 246 -22.48 -23.46 -3.07
C ARG A 246 -22.82 -22.09 -2.49
N LEU A 247 -24.10 -21.70 -2.48
CA LEU A 247 -24.55 -20.46 -1.86
C LEU A 247 -24.30 -20.49 -0.35
N ARG A 248 -24.62 -21.61 0.32
CA ARG A 248 -24.38 -21.79 1.76
C ARG A 248 -22.88 -21.77 2.11
N ASP A 249 -22.03 -22.33 1.25
CA ASP A 249 -20.57 -22.24 1.39
C ASP A 249 -20.06 -20.81 1.20
N LEU A 250 -20.65 -20.04 0.29
CA LEU A 250 -20.30 -18.63 0.11
C LEU A 250 -20.76 -17.78 1.30
N GLU A 251 -21.93 -18.05 1.85
CA GLU A 251 -22.43 -17.38 3.06
C GLU A 251 -21.56 -17.65 4.28
N THR A 252 -21.14 -18.90 4.48
CA THR A 252 -20.23 -19.28 5.58
C THR A 252 -18.86 -18.64 5.40
N LYS A 253 -18.31 -18.62 4.19
CA LYS A 253 -17.06 -17.91 3.88
C LYS A 253 -17.17 -16.40 4.11
N LEU A 254 -18.26 -15.77 3.70
CA LEU A 254 -18.51 -14.34 3.93
C LEU A 254 -18.62 -14.02 5.42
N LYS A 255 -19.29 -14.88 6.20
CA LYS A 255 -19.38 -14.71 7.64
C LYS A 255 -18.01 -14.83 8.32
N ALA A 256 -17.23 -15.85 7.95
CA ALA A 256 -15.87 -16.04 8.47
C ALA A 256 -14.94 -14.86 8.12
N GLU A 257 -15.05 -14.32 6.90
CA GLU A 257 -14.26 -13.16 6.46
C GLU A 257 -14.63 -11.88 7.23
N ARG A 258 -15.93 -11.65 7.48
CA ARG A 258 -16.39 -10.52 8.31
C ARG A 258 -15.92 -10.64 9.75
N GLU A 259 -15.98 -11.83 10.33
CA GLU A 259 -15.51 -12.12 11.68
C GLU A 259 -13.98 -11.96 11.77
N GLY A 260 -13.23 -12.44 10.78
CA GLY A 260 -11.78 -12.26 10.69
C GLY A 260 -11.38 -10.77 10.66
N ARG A 261 -12.01 -9.96 9.80
CA ARG A 261 -11.76 -8.51 9.78
C ARG A 261 -12.12 -7.83 11.10
N ASN A 262 -13.11 -8.34 11.82
CA ASN A 262 -13.48 -7.80 13.12
C ASN A 262 -12.43 -8.16 14.19
N LEU A 263 -11.91 -9.38 14.17
CA LEU A 263 -10.81 -9.81 15.03
C LEU A 263 -9.55 -9.00 14.75
N ASP A 264 -9.21 -8.75 13.48
CA ASP A 264 -8.06 -7.92 13.13
C ASP A 264 -8.22 -6.47 13.62
N ARG A 265 -9.41 -5.88 13.44
CA ARG A 265 -9.70 -4.53 13.95
C ARG A 265 -9.62 -4.45 15.48
N THR A 266 -10.12 -5.46 16.19
CA THR A 266 -10.08 -5.50 17.65
C THR A 266 -8.66 -5.73 18.17
N ALA A 267 -7.90 -6.63 17.57
CA ALA A 267 -6.49 -6.85 17.89
C ALA A 267 -5.63 -5.60 17.61
N ALA A 268 -5.86 -4.91 16.49
CA ALA A 268 -5.19 -3.65 16.17
C ALA A 268 -5.50 -2.56 17.21
N ARG A 269 -6.78 -2.43 17.63
CA ARG A 269 -7.17 -1.49 18.70
C ARG A 269 -6.51 -1.84 20.03
N GLN A 270 -6.40 -3.11 20.38
CA GLN A 270 -5.74 -3.54 21.62
C GLN A 270 -4.24 -3.22 21.60
N ARG A 271 -3.56 -3.49 20.48
CA ARG A 271 -2.14 -3.13 20.30
C ARG A 271 -1.93 -1.63 20.38
N LEU A 272 -2.78 -0.85 19.73
CA LEU A 272 -2.72 0.62 19.79
C LEU A 272 -2.92 1.12 21.22
N GLY A 273 -3.92 0.60 21.94
CA GLY A 273 -4.16 0.95 23.34
C GLY A 273 -2.99 0.59 24.26
N GLY A 274 -2.36 -0.56 24.06
CA GLY A 274 -1.16 -0.96 24.79
C GLY A 274 0.02 -0.01 24.55
N LEU A 275 0.29 0.30 23.28
CA LEU A 275 1.33 1.27 22.90
C LEU A 275 1.03 2.68 23.45
N GLU A 276 -0.23 3.10 23.45
CA GLU A 276 -0.63 4.39 24.03
C GLU A 276 -0.45 4.45 25.55
N SER A 277 -0.74 3.35 26.26
CA SER A 277 -0.46 3.27 27.71
C SER A 277 1.03 3.30 28.01
N GLU A 278 1.83 2.52 27.28
CA GLU A 278 3.28 2.48 27.45
C GLU A 278 3.92 3.84 27.14
N ASN A 279 3.49 4.50 26.07
CA ASN A 279 3.97 5.84 25.72
C ASN A 279 3.58 6.88 26.78
N ARG A 280 2.42 6.73 27.42
CA ARG A 280 2.00 7.58 28.55
C ARG A 280 2.89 7.36 29.77
N ASP A 281 3.20 6.11 30.10
CA ASP A 281 4.03 5.75 31.25
C ASP A 281 5.47 6.22 31.07
N LEU A 282 6.05 5.99 29.88
CA LEU A 282 7.39 6.47 29.51
C LEU A 282 7.48 8.01 29.57
N ARG A 283 6.46 8.72 29.08
CA ARG A 283 6.40 10.19 29.21
C ARG A 283 6.34 10.63 30.68
N GLY A 284 5.59 9.91 31.51
CA GLY A 284 5.54 10.16 32.95
C GLY A 284 6.90 9.95 33.62
N GLU A 285 7.63 8.90 33.24
CA GLU A 285 8.96 8.60 33.76
C GLU A 285 10.01 9.62 33.30
N VAL A 286 10.00 10.02 32.03
CA VAL A 286 10.85 11.10 31.51
C VAL A 286 10.59 12.41 32.28
N MET A 287 9.34 12.74 32.59
CA MET A 287 9.00 13.93 33.37
C MET A 287 9.51 13.83 34.82
N ARG A 288 9.47 12.64 35.44
CA ARG A 288 10.04 12.41 36.78
C ARG A 288 11.57 12.53 36.77
N MET A 289 12.24 11.91 35.80
CA MET A 289 13.70 11.99 35.65
C MET A 289 14.17 13.43 35.37
N ARG A 290 13.43 14.19 34.56
CA ARG A 290 13.72 15.60 34.32
C ARG A 290 13.60 16.41 35.60
N ARG A 291 12.54 16.20 36.38
CA ARG A 291 12.33 16.92 37.66
C ARG A 291 13.38 16.58 38.72
N GLY A 292 13.90 15.35 38.72
CA GLY A 292 14.99 14.94 39.62
C GLY A 292 16.40 15.38 39.19
N ARG A 293 16.56 15.89 37.96
CA ARG A 293 17.82 16.49 37.47
C ARG A 293 17.90 18.00 37.68
N GLU A 294 16.77 18.64 38.02
CA GLU A 294 16.65 20.08 38.26
C GLU A 294 16.70 20.45 39.76
N THR A 295 16.95 19.46 40.64
CA THR A 295 17.21 19.60 42.09
C THR A 295 18.63 19.17 42.41
#